data_AF-A0A958BXW1-F1
#
_entry.id   AF-A0A958BXW1-F1
#
_cell.length_a   1.000
_cell.length_b   1.000
_cell.length_c   1.000
_cell.angle_alpha   90.00
_cell.angle_beta   90.00
_cell.angle_gamma   90.00
#
_symmetry.space_group_name_H-M   'P 1'
#
loop_
_entity.id
_entity.type
_entity.pdbx_description
1 polymer ?
#
loop_
_entity_poly.entity_id
_entity_poly.type
_entity_poly.pdbx_seq_one_letter_code
_entity_poly.pdbx_strand_id
1 'polypeptide(L)'
;MTRRWLLWLLLIGFAWLTVARFTEIKNLADTLAQGQWQWILAAVLLQILYYLLYTAVYQSAFVTVDVRSRVRDLLPVTFASIFVNVVAPSGGASGTALFVDDAARRGQSAARAAVGTILVLIADFSAFTLILLVGLTVLFLDHNLTFYEVAASLILMASTVSLTGTLLLGLWHPERLRQLLSHIQRVVNRAGSWFRRPSLLNRDWSDKNAAEFTEAAQAMATRPVHLARTLAVALAAQLVNLASLYVLFLAFQYPITFGPLVAGYSMAILFLIVSPTPMGVGVVEGVTPLVLISLGVPAAIATVVVLAFRGLSFWLPMFIGFILLQRLKSFSPAEQVQARSWNVRVVAILTAIMGVINILSAVTPSLATRMAMITHYSPLLVVRGSHLTAALAGFALLVLAVGLWRHKHTAWLLTLVVLVISVISHLLKGLDFEEAILAAGLAIWLFALGS
;
A
#
# COMPACT_ATOMS: atom_id res chain seq x y z
N MET A 1 -8.25 -12.41 22.98
CA MET A 1 -6.87 -12.94 22.86
C MET A 1 -6.43 -13.26 21.42
N THR A 2 -7.32 -13.44 20.43
CA THR A 2 -6.95 -13.93 19.09
C THR A 2 -6.60 -12.87 18.03
N ARG A 3 -6.90 -11.58 18.23
CA ARG A 3 -6.66 -10.52 17.21
C ARG A 3 -5.31 -9.78 17.34
N ARG A 4 -4.57 -9.98 18.44
CA ARG A 4 -3.27 -9.32 18.70
C ARG A 4 -2.13 -9.85 17.81
N TRP A 5 -2.20 -11.11 17.41
CA TRP A 5 -1.20 -11.74 16.53
C TRP A 5 -1.27 -11.22 15.09
N LEU A 6 -2.48 -10.89 14.60
CA LEU A 6 -2.65 -10.31 13.27
C LEU A 6 -1.97 -8.94 13.17
N LEU A 7 -2.11 -8.09 14.18
CA LEU A 7 -1.41 -6.79 14.22
C LEU A 7 0.12 -6.95 14.32
N TRP A 8 0.62 -7.93 15.09
CA TRP A 8 2.06 -8.25 15.11
C TRP A 8 2.56 -8.72 13.74
N LEU A 9 1.83 -9.62 13.07
CA LEU A 9 2.18 -10.08 11.72
C LEU A 9 2.18 -8.92 10.73
N LEU A 10 1.20 -8.02 10.81
CA LEU A 10 1.14 -6.81 9.98
C LEU A 10 2.33 -5.87 10.22
N LEU A 11 2.77 -5.71 11.47
CA LEU A 11 3.92 -4.88 11.83
C LEU A 11 5.26 -5.50 11.44
N ILE A 12 5.42 -6.81 11.63
CA ILE A 12 6.64 -7.55 11.26
C ILE A 12 6.78 -7.56 9.74
N GLY A 13 5.69 -7.81 9.00
CA GLY A 13 5.71 -7.76 7.54
C GLY A 13 6.05 -6.36 7.02
N PHE A 14 5.51 -5.30 7.63
CA PHE A 14 5.87 -3.93 7.28
C PHE A 14 7.35 -3.60 7.57
N ALA A 15 7.86 -3.98 8.74
CA ALA A 15 9.27 -3.76 9.11
C ALA A 15 10.22 -4.54 8.18
N TRP A 16 9.92 -5.80 7.90
CA TRP A 16 10.68 -6.62 6.96
C TRP A 16 10.68 -6.00 5.56
N LEU A 17 9.53 -5.57 5.05
CA LEU A 17 9.42 -4.96 3.72
C LEU A 17 10.21 -3.65 3.62
N THR A 18 10.11 -2.79 4.65
CA THR A 18 10.82 -1.51 4.71
C THR A 18 12.34 -1.71 4.75
N VAL A 19 12.81 -2.67 5.53
CA VAL A 19 14.24 -3.01 5.62
C VAL A 19 14.74 -3.67 4.34
N ALA A 20 13.98 -4.61 3.78
CA ALA A 20 14.36 -5.34 2.57
C ALA A 20 14.46 -4.45 1.33
N ARG A 21 13.78 -3.30 1.33
CA ARG A 21 13.68 -2.39 0.17
C ARG A 21 14.18 -0.97 0.49
N PHE A 22 14.96 -0.82 1.56
CA PHE A 22 15.48 0.47 2.00
C PHE A 22 16.27 1.20 0.90
N THR A 23 17.05 0.46 0.11
CA THR A 23 17.82 0.99 -1.02
C THR A 23 16.93 1.58 -2.12
N GLU A 24 15.77 0.97 -2.38
CA GLU A 24 14.80 1.48 -3.37
C GLU A 24 14.15 2.78 -2.90
N ILE A 25 13.85 2.89 -1.60
CA ILE A 25 13.31 4.11 -0.98
C ILE A 25 14.34 5.24 -1.01
N LYS A 26 15.62 4.94 -0.78
CA LYS A 26 16.71 5.91 -0.89
C LYS A 26 16.86 6.43 -2.31
N ASN A 27 16.91 5.51 -3.27
CA ASN A 27 17.03 5.86 -4.70
C ASN A 27 15.83 6.69 -5.17
N LEU A 28 14.62 6.47 -4.64
CA LEU A 28 13.43 7.25 -4.97
C LEU A 28 13.62 8.75 -4.65
N ALA A 29 14.13 9.09 -3.47
CA ALA A 29 14.29 10.47 -3.04
C ALA A 29 15.32 11.21 -3.90
N ASP A 30 16.48 10.59 -4.12
CA ASP A 30 17.54 11.13 -4.99
C ASP A 30 17.07 11.28 -6.44
N THR A 31 16.22 10.35 -6.90
CA THR A 31 15.66 10.35 -8.24
C THR A 31 14.62 11.46 -8.42
N LEU A 32 13.69 11.62 -7.47
CA LEU A 32 12.72 12.72 -7.51
C LEU A 32 13.40 14.08 -7.39
N ALA A 33 14.50 14.20 -6.66
CA ALA A 33 15.25 15.46 -6.57
C ALA A 33 15.88 15.90 -7.90
N GLN A 34 16.14 14.97 -8.82
CA GLN A 34 16.73 15.25 -10.14
C GLN A 34 15.69 15.65 -11.19
N GLY A 35 14.42 15.29 -10.99
CA GLY A 35 13.35 15.63 -11.92
C GLY A 35 12.87 17.08 -11.77
N GLN A 36 12.28 17.62 -12.83
CA GLN A 36 11.67 18.95 -12.79
C GLN A 36 10.50 18.99 -11.80
N TRP A 37 10.64 19.81 -10.75
CA TRP A 37 9.69 19.87 -9.62
C TRP A 37 8.24 20.14 -10.03
N GLN A 38 8.02 20.91 -11.10
CA GLN A 38 6.68 21.26 -11.60
C GLN A 38 5.91 20.01 -12.03
N TRP A 39 6.57 19.13 -12.78
CA TRP A 39 5.99 17.88 -13.26
C TRP A 39 5.88 16.85 -12.14
N ILE A 40 6.82 16.82 -11.20
CA ILE A 40 6.69 15.97 -10.00
C ILE A 40 5.48 16.38 -9.17
N LEU A 41 5.29 17.69 -8.94
CA LEU A 41 4.11 18.20 -8.24
C LEU A 41 2.82 17.82 -8.99
N ALA A 42 2.81 17.97 -10.32
CA ALA A 42 1.67 17.54 -11.13
C ALA A 42 1.40 16.03 -11.03
N ALA A 43 2.44 15.18 -11.01
CA ALA A 43 2.30 13.75 -10.78
C ALA A 43 1.72 13.43 -9.39
N VAL A 44 2.16 14.13 -8.34
CA VAL A 44 1.62 14.00 -6.98
C VAL A 44 0.14 14.40 -6.95
N LEU A 45 -0.23 15.51 -7.59
CA LEU A 45 -1.62 15.95 -7.66
C LEU A 45 -2.51 14.96 -8.44
N LEU A 46 -2.00 14.41 -9.54
CA LEU A 46 -2.68 13.35 -10.30
C LEU A 46 -2.83 12.08 -9.45
N GLN A 47 -1.83 11.72 -8.65
CA GLN A 47 -1.92 10.58 -7.75
C GLN A 47 -2.96 10.78 -6.63
N ILE A 48 -3.06 11.99 -6.09
CA ILE A 48 -4.12 12.36 -5.13
C ILE A 48 -5.49 12.23 -5.80
N LEU A 49 -5.64 12.78 -7.02
CA LEU A 49 -6.87 12.67 -7.80
C LEU A 49 -7.22 11.21 -8.11
N TYR A 50 -6.22 10.38 -8.45
CA TYR A 50 -6.40 8.95 -8.65
C TYR A 50 -7.00 8.28 -7.41
N TYR A 51 -6.45 8.51 -6.20
CA TYR A 51 -7.02 7.90 -5.00
C TYR A 51 -8.42 8.41 -4.68
N LEU A 52 -8.72 9.68 -4.94
CA LEU A 52 -10.08 10.21 -4.80
C LEU A 52 -11.06 9.52 -5.76
N LEU A 53 -10.67 9.35 -7.03
CA LEU A 53 -11.47 8.65 -8.03
C LEU A 53 -11.60 7.16 -7.70
N TYR A 54 -10.53 6.50 -7.28
CA TYR A 54 -10.54 5.09 -6.88
C TYR A 54 -11.46 4.86 -5.67
N THR A 55 -11.42 5.73 -4.66
CA THR A 55 -12.41 5.69 -3.56
C THR A 55 -13.82 6.02 -4.06
N ALA A 56 -13.99 6.87 -5.06
CA ALA A 56 -15.28 7.12 -5.69
C ALA A 56 -15.82 5.88 -6.46
N VAL A 57 -14.97 4.99 -6.97
CA VAL A 57 -15.40 3.69 -7.51
C VAL A 57 -16.08 2.86 -6.41
N TYR A 58 -15.46 2.76 -5.23
CA TYR A 58 -16.07 2.10 -4.07
C TYR A 58 -17.40 2.73 -3.67
N GLN A 59 -17.46 4.06 -3.61
CA GLN A 59 -18.69 4.77 -3.29
C GLN A 59 -19.80 4.50 -4.32
N SER A 60 -19.47 4.57 -5.62
CA SER A 60 -20.42 4.32 -6.70
C SER A 60 -20.94 2.89 -6.65
N ALA A 61 -20.05 1.91 -6.46
CA ALA A 61 -20.41 0.51 -6.32
C ALA A 61 -21.31 0.25 -5.09
N PHE A 62 -20.99 0.88 -3.95
CA PHE A 62 -21.77 0.75 -2.72
C PHE A 62 -23.17 1.35 -2.86
N VAL A 63 -23.31 2.49 -3.54
CA VAL A 63 -24.63 3.06 -3.86
C VAL A 63 -25.45 2.11 -4.72
N THR A 64 -24.84 1.43 -5.70
CA THR A 64 -25.54 0.47 -6.55
C THR A 64 -26.17 -0.67 -5.74
N VAL A 65 -25.47 -1.17 -4.71
CA VAL A 65 -25.93 -2.24 -3.80
C VAL A 65 -26.61 -1.73 -2.53
N ASP A 66 -27.05 -0.46 -2.52
CA ASP A 66 -27.79 0.16 -1.41
C ASP A 66 -27.03 0.21 -0.06
N VAL A 67 -25.69 0.29 -0.12
CA VAL A 67 -24.82 0.54 1.03
C VAL A 67 -24.51 2.02 1.11
N ARG A 68 -25.04 2.69 2.14
CA ARG A 68 -24.87 4.14 2.31
C ARG A 68 -23.42 4.47 2.67
N SER A 69 -22.76 5.25 1.81
CA SER A 69 -21.38 5.67 2.01
C SER A 69 -21.07 7.00 1.32
N ARG A 70 -20.06 7.71 1.83
CA ARG A 70 -19.49 8.93 1.23
C ARG A 70 -18.01 8.72 0.96
N VAL A 71 -17.48 9.36 -0.08
CA VAL A 71 -16.06 9.26 -0.45
C VAL A 71 -15.14 9.59 0.73
N ARG A 72 -15.44 10.65 1.47
CA ARG A 72 -14.66 11.07 2.66
C ARG A 72 -14.61 10.02 3.77
N ASP A 73 -15.67 9.21 3.91
CA ASP A 73 -15.75 8.18 4.95
C ASP A 73 -15.01 6.92 4.52
N LEU A 74 -14.97 6.65 3.20
CA LEU A 74 -14.28 5.50 2.62
C LEU A 74 -12.79 5.75 2.36
N LEU A 75 -12.35 7.01 2.20
CA LEU A 75 -10.97 7.35 1.87
C LEU A 75 -9.96 6.75 2.88
N PRO A 76 -10.15 6.88 4.21
CA PRO A 76 -9.25 6.24 5.16
C PRO A 76 -9.27 4.71 5.09
N VAL A 77 -10.42 4.13 4.78
CA VAL A 77 -10.59 2.67 4.60
C VAL A 77 -9.85 2.20 3.35
N THR A 78 -9.89 2.97 2.25
CA THR A 78 -9.14 2.68 1.03
C THR A 78 -7.64 2.60 1.30
N PHE A 79 -7.03 3.63 1.91
CA PHE A 79 -5.60 3.60 2.23
C PHE A 79 -5.24 2.47 3.20
N ALA A 80 -6.05 2.27 4.25
CA ALA A 80 -5.84 1.17 5.18
C ALA A 80 -5.94 -0.20 4.48
N SER A 81 -6.85 -0.36 3.52
CA SER A 81 -6.99 -1.58 2.73
C SER A 81 -5.79 -1.85 1.82
N ILE A 82 -5.17 -0.80 1.25
CA ILE A 82 -3.93 -0.90 0.48
C ILE A 82 -2.83 -1.47 1.36
N PHE A 83 -2.60 -0.88 2.54
CA PHE A 83 -1.61 -1.38 3.50
C PHE A 83 -1.88 -2.85 3.89
N VAL A 84 -3.12 -3.20 4.22
CA VAL A 84 -3.49 -4.57 4.60
C VAL A 84 -3.24 -5.55 3.45
N ASN A 85 -3.53 -5.18 2.20
CA ASN A 85 -3.27 -6.02 1.03
C ASN A 85 -1.77 -6.25 0.76
N VAL A 86 -0.91 -5.28 1.11
CA VAL A 86 0.54 -5.44 1.01
C VAL A 86 1.07 -6.45 2.02
N VAL A 87 0.61 -6.37 3.26
CA VAL A 87 1.17 -7.23 4.32
C VAL A 87 0.49 -8.59 4.41
N ALA A 88 -0.78 -8.69 4.02
CA ALA A 88 -1.55 -9.92 3.94
C ALA A 88 -1.97 -10.21 2.49
N PRO A 89 -1.02 -10.63 1.63
CA PRO A 89 -1.26 -10.92 0.21
C PRO A 89 -2.24 -12.08 0.08
N SER A 90 -3.50 -11.76 -0.17
CA SER A 90 -4.63 -12.69 -0.17
C SER A 90 -5.49 -12.53 -1.43
N GLY A 91 -4.86 -12.07 -2.53
CA GLY A 91 -5.56 -11.77 -3.77
C GLY A 91 -6.61 -10.67 -3.63
N GLY A 92 -6.38 -9.70 -2.74
CA GLY A 92 -7.31 -8.59 -2.47
C GLY A 92 -8.36 -8.85 -1.38
N ALA A 93 -8.51 -10.10 -0.90
CA ALA A 93 -9.54 -10.45 0.07
C ALA A 93 -9.37 -9.77 1.45
N SER A 94 -8.13 -9.54 1.89
CA SER A 94 -7.87 -8.87 3.18
C SER A 94 -8.26 -7.40 3.16
N GLY A 95 -8.06 -6.71 2.04
CA GLY A 95 -8.51 -5.33 1.84
C GLY A 95 -10.03 -5.21 1.74
N THR A 96 -10.69 -6.12 1.01
CA THR A 96 -12.16 -6.11 0.90
C THR A 96 -12.84 -6.42 2.24
N ALA A 97 -12.26 -7.30 3.05
CA ALA A 97 -12.76 -7.58 4.40
C ALA A 97 -12.81 -6.32 5.29
N LEU A 98 -11.88 -5.37 5.12
CA LEU A 98 -11.89 -4.11 5.86
C LEU A 98 -13.09 -3.23 5.49
N PHE A 99 -13.44 -3.18 4.20
CA PHE A 99 -14.64 -2.47 3.73
C PHE A 99 -15.93 -3.12 4.21
N VAL A 100 -15.98 -4.46 4.25
CA VAL A 100 -17.13 -5.22 4.76
C VAL A 100 -17.29 -5.00 6.28
N ASP A 101 -16.20 -5.05 7.06
CA ASP A 101 -16.22 -4.77 8.51
C ASP A 101 -16.64 -3.32 8.80
N ASP A 102 -16.12 -2.36 8.03
CA ASP A 102 -16.49 -0.95 8.16
C ASP A 102 -17.97 -0.69 7.82
N ALA A 103 -18.51 -1.34 6.78
CA ALA A 103 -19.94 -1.29 6.47
C ALA A 103 -20.79 -1.90 7.60
N ALA A 104 -20.42 -3.07 8.10
CA ALA A 104 -21.13 -3.76 9.18
C ALA A 104 -21.16 -2.91 10.48
N ARG A 105 -20.06 -2.23 10.82
CA ARG A 105 -20.00 -1.32 11.98
C ARG A 105 -20.89 -0.10 11.85
N ARG A 106 -21.14 0.35 10.62
CA ARG A 106 -22.09 1.44 10.31
C ARG A 106 -23.55 0.95 10.26
N GLY A 107 -23.82 -0.30 10.69
CA GLY A 107 -25.15 -0.90 10.68
C GLY A 107 -25.65 -1.29 9.28
N GLN A 108 -24.77 -1.36 8.29
CA GLN A 108 -25.11 -1.78 6.92
C GLN A 108 -24.93 -3.30 6.77
N SER A 109 -25.54 -3.88 5.75
CA SER A 109 -25.38 -5.31 5.44
C SER A 109 -23.94 -5.62 4.99
N ALA A 110 -23.32 -6.59 5.66
CA ALA A 110 -22.01 -7.12 5.31
C ALA A 110 -22.03 -7.84 3.95
N ALA A 111 -23.10 -8.58 3.64
CA ALA A 111 -23.25 -9.26 2.35
C ALA A 111 -23.38 -8.26 1.20
N ARG A 112 -24.21 -7.22 1.35
CA ARG A 112 -24.32 -6.14 0.35
C ARG A 112 -22.98 -5.43 0.15
N ALA A 113 -22.25 -5.13 1.23
CA ALA A 113 -20.92 -4.54 1.13
C ALA A 113 -19.93 -5.46 0.38
N ALA A 114 -19.97 -6.77 0.62
CA ALA A 114 -19.14 -7.74 -0.09
C ALA A 114 -19.46 -7.75 -1.61
N VAL A 115 -20.74 -7.77 -1.98
CA VAL A 115 -21.20 -7.65 -3.38
C VAL A 115 -20.68 -6.35 -4.00
N GLY A 116 -20.80 -5.24 -3.27
CA GLY A 116 -20.26 -3.95 -3.69
C GLY A 116 -18.75 -3.98 -3.92
N THR A 117 -17.98 -4.65 -3.07
CA THR A 117 -16.53 -4.81 -3.29
C THR A 117 -16.23 -5.67 -4.51
N ILE A 118 -16.99 -6.75 -4.77
CA ILE A 118 -16.85 -7.56 -5.99
C ILE A 118 -17.13 -6.71 -7.23
N LEU A 119 -18.15 -5.86 -7.19
CA LEU A 119 -18.46 -4.92 -8.27
C LEU A 119 -17.30 -3.94 -8.53
N VAL A 120 -16.62 -3.45 -7.49
CA VAL A 120 -15.41 -2.62 -7.65
C VAL A 120 -14.33 -3.38 -8.39
N LEU A 121 -14.01 -4.63 -8.01
CA LEU A 121 -13.00 -5.43 -8.69
C LEU A 121 -13.35 -5.66 -10.17
N ILE A 122 -14.62 -5.95 -10.46
CA ILE A 122 -15.08 -6.14 -11.84
C ILE A 122 -14.93 -4.84 -12.64
N ALA A 123 -15.34 -3.70 -12.08
CA ALA A 123 -15.23 -2.41 -12.75
C ALA A 123 -13.76 -2.03 -12.99
N ASP A 124 -12.89 -2.26 -12.00
CA ASP A 124 -11.46 -1.95 -12.08
C ASP A 124 -10.73 -2.85 -13.09
N PHE A 125 -10.97 -4.17 -13.06
CA PHE A 125 -10.38 -5.10 -14.03
C PHE A 125 -10.93 -4.89 -15.43
N SER A 126 -12.23 -4.58 -15.58
CA SER A 126 -12.82 -4.28 -16.88
C SER A 126 -12.24 -2.98 -17.46
N ALA A 127 -12.16 -1.91 -16.66
CA ALA A 127 -11.55 -0.64 -17.06
C ALA A 127 -10.07 -0.83 -17.44
N PHE A 128 -9.33 -1.59 -16.64
CA PHE A 128 -7.94 -1.90 -16.95
C PHE A 128 -7.79 -2.76 -18.22
N THR A 129 -8.67 -3.74 -18.44
CA THR A 129 -8.64 -4.59 -19.64
C THR A 129 -8.76 -3.75 -20.92
N LEU A 130 -9.57 -2.69 -20.93
CA LEU A 130 -9.67 -1.78 -22.08
C LEU A 130 -8.33 -1.11 -22.41
N ILE A 131 -7.60 -0.67 -21.39
CA ILE A 131 -6.26 -0.06 -21.57
C ILE A 131 -5.23 -1.14 -21.94
N LEU A 132 -5.30 -2.31 -21.30
CA LEU A 132 -4.42 -3.44 -21.57
C LEU A 132 -4.52 -3.92 -23.02
N LEU A 133 -5.72 -3.99 -23.61
CA LEU A 133 -5.89 -4.37 -25.01
C LEU A 133 -5.16 -3.42 -25.96
N VAL A 134 -5.16 -2.12 -25.66
CA VAL A 134 -4.37 -1.13 -26.43
C VAL A 134 -2.87 -1.40 -26.24
N GLY A 135 -2.41 -1.62 -25.00
CA GLY A 135 -1.02 -1.93 -24.69
C GLY A 135 -0.52 -3.21 -25.37
N LEU A 136 -1.32 -4.28 -25.35
CA LEU A 136 -1.00 -5.54 -26.03
C LEU A 136 -0.98 -5.39 -27.54
N THR A 137 -1.86 -4.58 -28.11
CA THR A 137 -1.87 -4.29 -29.56
C THR A 137 -0.57 -3.59 -29.96
N VAL A 138 -0.13 -2.60 -29.17
CA VAL A 138 1.18 -1.93 -29.40
C VAL A 138 2.33 -2.92 -29.32
N LEU A 139 2.40 -3.74 -28.26
CA LEU A 139 3.46 -4.74 -28.08
C LEU A 139 3.48 -5.78 -29.21
N PHE A 140 2.31 -6.18 -29.70
CA PHE A 140 2.17 -7.09 -30.82
C PHE A 140 2.70 -6.48 -32.13
N LEU A 141 2.35 -5.23 -32.42
CA LEU A 141 2.82 -4.53 -33.62
C LEU A 141 4.34 -4.29 -33.59
N ASP A 142 4.89 -4.03 -32.42
CA ASP A 142 6.34 -3.83 -32.22
C ASP A 142 7.12 -5.17 -32.11
N HIS A 143 6.47 -6.32 -32.31
CA HIS A 143 7.08 -7.66 -32.21
C HIS A 143 7.76 -7.96 -30.86
N ASN A 144 7.34 -7.23 -29.81
CA ASN A 144 7.88 -7.31 -28.46
C ASN A 144 6.95 -8.06 -27.50
N LEU A 145 5.83 -8.61 -28.00
CA LEU A 145 4.87 -9.36 -27.21
C LEU A 145 5.48 -10.66 -26.66
N THR A 146 5.58 -10.78 -25.35
CA THR A 146 6.15 -11.95 -24.68
C THR A 146 5.08 -12.95 -24.21
N PHE A 147 5.46 -14.22 -24.03
CA PHE A 147 4.54 -15.25 -23.54
C PHE A 147 3.92 -14.89 -22.18
N TYR A 148 4.70 -14.30 -21.28
CA TYR A 148 4.22 -13.95 -19.94
C TYR A 148 3.16 -12.84 -19.96
N GLU A 149 3.23 -11.90 -20.91
CA GLU A 149 2.21 -10.87 -21.12
C GLU A 149 0.88 -11.49 -21.56
N VAL A 150 0.94 -12.40 -22.54
CA VAL A 150 -0.25 -13.13 -23.02
C VAL A 150 -0.83 -13.97 -21.88
N ALA A 151 -0.01 -14.76 -21.19
CA ALA A 151 -0.47 -15.60 -20.08
C ALA A 151 -1.11 -14.77 -18.94
N ALA A 152 -0.47 -13.66 -18.53
CA ALA A 152 -0.99 -12.79 -17.48
C ALA A 152 -2.28 -12.08 -17.91
N SER A 153 -2.40 -11.66 -19.17
CA SER A 153 -3.64 -11.06 -19.71
C SER A 153 -4.80 -12.07 -19.71
N LEU A 154 -4.53 -13.33 -20.07
CA LEU A 154 -5.53 -14.41 -20.02
C LEU A 154 -5.96 -14.71 -18.57
N ILE A 155 -5.03 -14.69 -17.61
CA ILE A 155 -5.35 -14.85 -16.18
C ILE A 155 -6.25 -13.70 -15.70
N LEU A 156 -5.96 -12.46 -16.09
CA LEU A 156 -6.79 -11.30 -15.75
C LEU A 156 -8.19 -11.41 -16.37
N MET A 157 -8.28 -11.76 -17.66
CA MET A 157 -9.56 -11.94 -18.34
C MET A 157 -10.38 -13.05 -17.70
N ALA A 158 -9.75 -14.20 -17.41
CA ALA A 158 -10.38 -15.31 -16.70
C ALA A 158 -10.87 -14.90 -15.30
N SER A 159 -10.08 -14.09 -14.57
CA SER A 159 -10.47 -13.54 -13.27
C SER A 159 -11.67 -12.61 -13.38
N THR A 160 -11.71 -11.74 -14.39
CA THR A 160 -12.82 -10.82 -14.65
C THR A 160 -14.10 -11.57 -14.99
N VAL A 161 -14.01 -12.58 -15.86
CA VAL A 161 -15.12 -13.47 -16.21
C VAL A 161 -15.59 -14.26 -14.99
N SER A 162 -14.68 -14.78 -14.16
CA SER A 162 -15.00 -15.52 -12.93
C SER A 162 -15.74 -14.65 -11.90
N LEU A 163 -15.27 -13.43 -11.67
CA LEU A 163 -15.93 -12.47 -10.75
C LEU A 163 -17.32 -12.09 -11.27
N THR A 164 -17.43 -11.78 -12.56
CA THR A 164 -18.71 -11.48 -13.20
C THR A 164 -19.67 -12.67 -13.12
N GLY A 165 -19.17 -13.87 -13.41
CA GLY A 165 -19.92 -15.12 -13.27
C GLY A 165 -20.40 -15.38 -11.84
N THR A 166 -19.62 -14.99 -10.82
CA THR A 166 -20.02 -15.10 -9.42
C THR A 166 -21.22 -14.18 -9.09
N LEU A 167 -21.23 -12.95 -9.62
CA LEU A 167 -22.39 -12.06 -9.49
C LEU A 167 -23.60 -12.58 -10.25
N LEU A 168 -23.41 -13.07 -11.49
CA LEU A 168 -24.49 -13.65 -12.30
C LEU A 168 -25.06 -14.94 -11.68
N LEU A 169 -24.24 -15.75 -11.02
CA LEU A 169 -24.68 -16.93 -10.29
C LEU A 169 -25.63 -16.54 -9.15
N GLY A 170 -25.32 -15.46 -8.43
CA GLY A 170 -26.23 -14.90 -7.42
C GLY A 170 -27.56 -14.43 -7.99
N LEU A 171 -27.59 -13.99 -9.26
CA LEU A 171 -28.82 -13.61 -9.95
C LEU A 171 -29.65 -14.81 -10.42
N TRP A 172 -29.01 -15.77 -11.06
CA TRP A 172 -29.71 -16.83 -11.81
C TRP A 172 -29.90 -18.12 -11.00
N HIS A 173 -29.03 -18.39 -10.02
CA HIS A 173 -29.08 -19.62 -9.22
C HIS A 173 -28.83 -19.36 -7.72
N PRO A 174 -29.77 -18.70 -7.01
CA PRO A 174 -29.64 -18.40 -5.57
C PRO A 174 -29.35 -19.64 -4.70
N GLU A 175 -29.94 -20.79 -5.04
CA GLU A 175 -29.72 -22.04 -4.32
C GLU A 175 -28.28 -22.56 -4.45
N ARG A 176 -27.63 -22.38 -5.60
CA ARG A 176 -26.21 -22.76 -5.76
C ARG A 176 -25.30 -21.85 -4.95
N LEU A 177 -25.61 -20.55 -4.89
CA LEU A 177 -24.88 -19.61 -4.04
C LEU A 177 -25.02 -19.99 -2.56
N ARG A 178 -26.24 -20.31 -2.12
CA ARG A 178 -26.51 -20.80 -0.77
C ARG A 178 -25.69 -22.06 -0.44
N GLN A 179 -25.65 -23.02 -1.36
CA GLN A 179 -24.84 -24.24 -1.18
C GLN A 179 -23.34 -23.92 -1.07
N LEU A 180 -22.81 -23.02 -1.89
CA LEU A 180 -21.41 -22.58 -1.81
C LEU A 180 -21.10 -21.92 -0.46
N LEU A 181 -21.96 -21.00 -0.01
CA LEU A 181 -21.83 -20.35 1.30
C LEU A 181 -21.96 -21.36 2.45
N SER A 182 -22.82 -22.38 2.33
CA SER A 182 -22.92 -23.45 3.32
C SER A 182 -21.65 -24.30 3.39
N HIS A 183 -20.96 -24.51 2.26
CA HIS A 183 -19.69 -25.22 2.21
C HIS A 183 -18.61 -24.39 2.92
N ILE A 184 -18.53 -23.09 2.62
CA ILE A 184 -17.63 -22.15 3.31
C ILE A 184 -17.92 -22.14 4.81
N GLN A 185 -19.19 -22.04 5.23
CA GLN A 185 -19.59 -22.06 6.63
C GLN A 185 -19.12 -23.33 7.35
N ARG A 186 -19.26 -24.50 6.72
CA ARG A 186 -18.77 -25.77 7.27
C ARG A 186 -17.25 -25.78 7.41
N VAL A 187 -16.51 -25.32 6.39
CA VAL A 187 -15.04 -25.25 6.44
C VAL A 187 -14.58 -24.30 7.54
N VAL A 188 -15.19 -23.11 7.64
CA VAL A 188 -14.85 -22.11 8.66
C VAL A 188 -15.17 -22.61 10.07
N ASN A 189 -16.34 -23.22 10.30
CA ASN A 189 -16.70 -23.77 11.61
C ASN A 189 -15.83 -25.01 11.96
N ARG A 190 -15.43 -25.81 10.96
CA ARG A 190 -14.48 -26.91 11.15
C ARG A 190 -13.07 -26.42 11.48
N ALA A 191 -12.59 -25.38 10.83
CA ALA A 191 -11.33 -24.74 11.20
C ALA A 191 -11.43 -24.08 12.58
N GLY A 192 -12.58 -23.48 12.91
CA GLY A 192 -12.86 -22.90 14.21
C GLY A 192 -12.83 -23.93 15.35
N SER A 193 -13.25 -25.17 15.10
CA SER A 193 -13.19 -26.23 16.11
C SER A 193 -11.75 -26.62 16.48
N TRP A 194 -10.79 -26.52 15.55
CA TRP A 194 -9.35 -26.67 15.86
C TRP A 194 -8.85 -25.60 16.83
N PHE A 195 -9.47 -24.41 16.84
CA PHE A 195 -9.17 -23.33 17.77
C PHE A 195 -10.13 -23.25 18.97
N ARG A 196 -10.85 -24.35 19.27
CA ARG A 196 -11.87 -24.44 20.35
C ARG A 196 -13.00 -23.40 20.23
N ARG A 197 -13.32 -22.97 19.02
CA ARG A 197 -14.44 -22.07 18.69
C ARG A 197 -15.31 -22.67 17.57
N PRO A 198 -16.11 -23.71 17.85
CA PRO A 198 -16.82 -24.49 16.82
C PRO A 198 -17.98 -23.76 16.13
N SER A 199 -18.38 -22.57 16.60
CA SER A 199 -19.49 -21.78 16.06
C SER A 199 -19.08 -20.33 15.79
N LEU A 200 -18.09 -20.12 14.92
CA LEU A 200 -17.66 -18.77 14.52
C LEU A 200 -18.73 -18.07 13.67
N LEU A 201 -19.47 -18.83 12.86
CA LEU A 201 -20.58 -18.36 12.05
C LEU A 201 -21.89 -18.98 12.56
N ASN A 202 -22.92 -18.14 12.74
CA ASN A 202 -24.25 -18.55 13.16
C ASN A 202 -24.86 -19.56 12.18
N ARG A 203 -25.79 -20.40 12.65
CA ARG A 203 -26.41 -21.45 11.84
C ARG A 203 -27.08 -20.89 10.57
N ASP A 204 -27.72 -19.72 10.69
CA ASP A 204 -28.46 -19.08 9.60
C ASP A 204 -27.57 -18.16 8.72
N TRP A 205 -26.25 -18.19 8.92
CA TRP A 205 -25.33 -17.30 8.21
C TRP A 205 -25.38 -17.52 6.70
N SER A 206 -25.33 -18.77 6.22
CA SER A 206 -25.40 -19.07 4.78
C SER A 206 -26.68 -18.52 4.15
N ASP A 207 -27.80 -18.70 4.83
CA ASP A 207 -29.13 -18.44 4.29
C ASP A 207 -29.37 -16.93 4.24
N LYS A 208 -29.04 -16.22 5.33
CA LYS A 208 -29.12 -14.77 5.40
C LYS A 208 -28.19 -14.10 4.38
N ASN A 209 -26.93 -14.52 4.30
CA ASN A 209 -25.98 -13.90 3.37
C ASN A 209 -26.29 -14.24 1.91
N ALA A 210 -26.78 -15.46 1.60
CA ALA A 210 -27.22 -15.81 0.25
C ALA A 210 -28.41 -14.95 -0.19
N ALA A 211 -29.39 -14.75 0.69
CA ALA A 211 -30.54 -13.91 0.42
C ALA A 211 -30.14 -12.44 0.19
N GLU A 212 -29.35 -11.87 1.11
CA GLU A 212 -28.85 -10.49 0.98
C GLU A 212 -27.95 -10.28 -0.25
N PHE A 213 -27.13 -11.28 -0.61
CA PHE A 213 -26.30 -11.24 -1.81
C PHE A 213 -27.16 -11.28 -3.08
N THR A 214 -28.15 -12.18 -3.12
CA THR A 214 -29.08 -12.31 -4.25
C THR A 214 -29.87 -11.03 -4.46
N GLU A 215 -30.38 -10.44 -3.37
CA GLU A 215 -31.10 -9.16 -3.40
C GLU A 215 -30.18 -8.03 -3.90
N ALA A 216 -28.95 -7.96 -3.42
CA ALA A 216 -27.97 -6.97 -3.88
C ALA A 216 -27.68 -7.13 -5.38
N ALA A 217 -27.47 -8.35 -5.85
CA ALA A 217 -27.21 -8.64 -7.24
C ALA A 217 -28.43 -8.26 -8.12
N GLN A 218 -29.66 -8.56 -7.68
CA GLN A 218 -30.89 -8.18 -8.38
C GLN A 218 -31.07 -6.66 -8.42
N ALA A 219 -30.77 -5.96 -7.33
CA ALA A 219 -30.78 -4.49 -7.27
C ALA A 219 -29.74 -3.88 -8.24
N MET A 220 -28.60 -4.53 -8.45
CA MET A 220 -27.62 -4.11 -9.45
C MET A 220 -28.14 -4.28 -10.88
N ALA A 221 -28.76 -5.43 -11.18
CA ALA A 221 -29.28 -5.73 -12.52
C ALA A 221 -30.37 -4.74 -12.98
N THR A 222 -31.13 -4.19 -12.03
CA THR A 222 -32.18 -3.18 -12.30
C THR A 222 -31.64 -1.75 -12.38
N ARG A 223 -30.34 -1.53 -12.15
CA ARG A 223 -29.69 -0.21 -12.07
C ARG A 223 -28.52 -0.05 -13.08
N PRO A 224 -28.75 -0.22 -14.40
CA PRO A 224 -27.68 -0.21 -15.40
C PRO A 224 -26.92 1.12 -15.47
N VAL A 225 -27.59 2.24 -15.23
CA VAL A 225 -26.96 3.57 -15.19
C VAL A 225 -25.92 3.69 -14.08
N HIS A 226 -26.19 3.10 -12.91
CA HIS A 226 -25.24 3.09 -11.79
C HIS A 226 -24.05 2.17 -12.06
N LEU A 227 -24.27 1.04 -12.74
CA LEU A 227 -23.19 0.16 -13.18
C LEU A 227 -22.28 0.86 -14.20
N ALA A 228 -22.87 1.52 -15.22
CA ALA A 228 -22.14 2.29 -16.22
C ALA A 228 -21.35 3.44 -15.56
N ARG A 229 -21.94 4.12 -14.57
CA ARG A 229 -21.25 5.16 -13.80
C ARG A 229 -20.04 4.58 -13.04
N THR A 230 -20.17 3.45 -12.37
CA THR A 230 -19.05 2.81 -11.66
C THR A 230 -17.92 2.46 -12.62
N LEU A 231 -18.24 1.90 -13.80
CA LEU A 231 -17.25 1.61 -14.84
C LEU A 231 -16.60 2.89 -15.38
N ALA A 232 -17.37 3.94 -15.63
CA ALA A 232 -16.85 5.22 -16.12
C ALA A 232 -15.90 5.88 -15.11
N VAL A 233 -16.23 5.84 -13.81
CA VAL A 233 -15.36 6.36 -12.75
C VAL A 233 -14.09 5.50 -12.63
N ALA A 234 -14.20 4.17 -12.77
CA ALA A 234 -13.04 3.27 -12.77
C ALA A 234 -12.10 3.56 -13.96
N LEU A 235 -12.67 3.73 -15.16
CA LEU A 235 -11.89 4.11 -16.36
C LEU A 235 -11.23 5.48 -16.18
N ALA A 236 -11.94 6.48 -15.64
CA ALA A 236 -11.37 7.78 -15.34
C ALA A 236 -10.21 7.68 -14.33
N ALA A 237 -10.34 6.86 -13.29
CA ALA A 237 -9.25 6.61 -12.35
C ALA A 237 -8.02 6.02 -13.07
N GLN A 238 -8.23 5.00 -13.90
CA GLN A 238 -7.15 4.37 -14.67
C GLN A 238 -6.47 5.33 -15.65
N LEU A 239 -7.22 6.20 -16.32
CA LEU A 239 -6.69 7.23 -17.21
C LEU A 239 -5.90 8.31 -16.45
N VAL A 240 -6.35 8.74 -15.28
CA VAL A 240 -5.60 9.67 -14.41
C VAL A 240 -4.29 9.04 -13.93
N ASN A 241 -4.31 7.74 -13.61
CA ASN A 241 -3.11 7.01 -13.21
C ASN A 241 -2.12 6.89 -14.37
N LEU A 242 -2.59 6.56 -15.58
CA LEU A 242 -1.79 6.58 -16.81
C LEU A 242 -1.19 7.98 -17.08
N ALA A 243 -1.98 9.03 -16.91
CA ALA A 243 -1.52 10.41 -17.06
C ALA A 243 -0.44 10.78 -16.03
N SER A 244 -0.53 10.26 -14.80
CA SER A 244 0.51 10.47 -13.79
C SER A 244 1.85 9.88 -14.22
N LEU A 245 1.85 8.70 -14.85
CA LEU A 245 3.06 8.08 -15.42
C LEU A 245 3.62 8.94 -16.57
N TYR A 246 2.76 9.44 -17.46
CA TYR A 246 3.18 10.33 -18.55
C TYR A 246 3.85 11.61 -18.03
N VAL A 247 3.25 12.24 -17.03
CA VAL A 247 3.80 13.45 -16.41
C VAL A 247 5.15 13.17 -15.73
N LEU A 248 5.36 11.98 -15.17
CA LEU A 248 6.67 11.60 -14.65
C LEU A 248 7.72 11.50 -15.76
N PHE A 249 7.39 11.00 -16.95
CA PHE A 249 8.32 11.04 -18.10
C PHE A 249 8.70 12.48 -18.49
N LEU A 250 7.74 13.42 -18.46
CA LEU A 250 8.04 14.84 -18.67
C LEU A 250 8.96 15.43 -17.59
N ALA A 251 8.83 14.97 -16.34
CA ALA A 251 9.70 15.40 -15.25
C ALA A 251 11.19 15.11 -15.53
N PHE A 252 11.48 14.04 -16.27
CA PHE A 252 12.83 13.64 -16.67
C PHE A 252 13.18 14.01 -18.12
N GLN A 253 12.47 15.00 -18.68
CA GLN A 253 12.72 15.55 -20.02
C GLN A 253 12.62 14.53 -21.15
N TYR A 254 11.77 13.52 -20.97
CA TYR A 254 11.55 12.50 -21.99
C TYR A 254 10.09 12.52 -22.45
N PRO A 255 9.78 13.13 -23.61
CA PRO A 255 8.43 13.11 -24.15
C PRO A 255 8.13 11.72 -24.74
N ILE A 256 7.69 10.80 -23.88
CA ILE A 256 7.36 9.43 -24.27
C ILE A 256 6.17 9.43 -25.25
N THR A 257 6.24 8.58 -26.27
CA THR A 257 5.14 8.36 -27.20
C THR A 257 4.05 7.49 -26.57
N PHE A 258 2.84 7.54 -27.13
CA PHE A 258 1.67 6.86 -26.55
C PHE A 258 1.85 5.34 -26.41
N GLY A 259 2.47 4.69 -27.41
CA GLY A 259 2.65 3.23 -27.43
C GLY A 259 3.45 2.70 -26.22
N PRO A 260 4.72 3.07 -26.07
CA PRO A 260 5.56 2.65 -24.95
C PRO A 260 4.97 3.06 -23.58
N LEU A 261 4.31 4.21 -23.48
CA LEU A 261 3.63 4.65 -22.26
C LEU A 261 2.54 3.66 -21.84
N VAL A 262 1.62 3.32 -22.75
CA VAL A 262 0.51 2.41 -22.46
C VAL A 262 1.04 1.00 -22.20
N ALA A 263 2.01 0.53 -22.99
CA ALA A 263 2.63 -0.78 -22.76
C ALA A 263 3.29 -0.88 -21.38
N GLY A 264 4.10 0.12 -20.98
CA GLY A 264 4.71 0.16 -19.66
C GLY A 264 3.69 0.27 -18.53
N TYR A 265 2.65 1.10 -18.68
CA TYR A 265 1.56 1.20 -17.70
C TYR A 265 0.81 -0.12 -17.54
N SER A 266 0.41 -0.73 -18.66
CA SER A 266 -0.24 -2.03 -18.70
C SER A 266 0.61 -3.09 -18.04
N MET A 267 1.93 -3.09 -18.29
CA MET A 267 2.84 -4.02 -17.65
C MET A 267 2.88 -3.84 -16.13
N ALA A 268 3.01 -2.61 -15.65
CA ALA A 268 3.05 -2.32 -14.23
C ALA A 268 1.79 -2.82 -13.51
N ILE A 269 0.61 -2.53 -14.06
CA ILE A 269 -0.68 -2.91 -13.44
C ILE A 269 -0.96 -4.41 -13.59
N LEU A 270 -0.58 -5.03 -14.71
CA LEU A 270 -0.77 -6.47 -14.92
C LEU A 270 0.01 -7.28 -13.88
N PHE A 271 1.25 -6.90 -13.60
CA PHE A 271 2.08 -7.54 -12.57
C PHE A 271 1.69 -7.15 -11.14
N LEU A 272 0.93 -6.08 -10.93
CA LEU A 272 0.29 -5.83 -9.63
C LEU A 272 -0.77 -6.88 -9.30
N ILE A 273 -1.43 -7.44 -10.33
CA ILE A 273 -2.56 -8.35 -10.17
C ILE A 273 -2.11 -9.81 -10.17
N VAL A 274 -1.21 -10.20 -11.09
CA VAL A 274 -0.86 -11.61 -11.34
C VAL A 274 0.41 -12.06 -10.61
N SER A 275 1.25 -11.12 -10.13
CA SER A 275 2.51 -11.48 -9.48
C SER A 275 2.30 -12.23 -8.15
N PRO A 276 3.13 -13.25 -7.86
CA PRO A 276 3.11 -13.92 -6.56
C PRO A 276 3.65 -13.03 -5.43
N THR A 277 4.34 -11.93 -5.77
CA THR A 277 4.84 -10.97 -4.79
C THR A 277 3.73 -9.99 -4.36
N PRO A 278 3.67 -9.58 -3.08
CA PRO A 278 2.65 -8.65 -2.62
C PRO A 278 2.68 -7.35 -3.42
N MET A 279 1.56 -7.02 -4.08
CA MET A 279 1.45 -5.87 -4.98
C MET A 279 2.64 -5.74 -5.97
N GLY A 280 3.10 -6.86 -6.53
CA GLY A 280 4.11 -6.86 -7.58
C GLY A 280 5.48 -6.31 -7.20
N VAL A 281 5.78 -6.10 -5.90
CA VAL A 281 7.04 -5.48 -5.45
C VAL A 281 8.24 -6.31 -5.88
N GLY A 282 9.21 -5.66 -6.50
CA GLY A 282 10.42 -6.23 -7.09
C GLY A 282 10.22 -6.72 -8.52
N VAL A 283 9.02 -7.23 -8.86
CA VAL A 283 8.71 -7.69 -10.21
C VAL A 283 8.33 -6.52 -11.11
N VAL A 284 7.49 -5.61 -10.63
CA VAL A 284 7.06 -4.42 -11.39
C VAL A 284 8.24 -3.51 -11.68
N GLU A 285 9.09 -3.27 -10.67
CA GLU A 285 10.29 -2.45 -10.78
C GLU A 285 11.36 -3.08 -11.67
N GLY A 286 11.38 -4.41 -11.81
CA GLY A 286 12.31 -5.11 -12.69
C GLY A 286 11.80 -5.22 -14.13
N VAL A 287 10.55 -5.63 -14.31
CA VAL A 287 10.03 -5.99 -15.64
C VAL A 287 9.50 -4.78 -16.40
N THR A 288 8.88 -3.80 -15.73
CA THR A 288 8.31 -2.62 -16.41
C THR A 288 9.40 -1.80 -17.12
N PRO A 289 10.56 -1.50 -16.51
CA PRO A 289 11.64 -0.82 -17.22
C PRO A 289 12.16 -1.63 -18.41
N LEU A 290 12.25 -2.96 -18.30
CA LEU A 290 12.71 -3.80 -19.42
C LEU A 290 11.79 -3.70 -20.64
N VAL A 291 10.47 -3.69 -20.42
CA VAL A 291 9.49 -3.47 -21.50
C VAL A 291 9.62 -2.08 -22.10
N LEU A 292 9.81 -1.05 -21.27
CA LEU A 292 10.03 0.31 -21.78
C LEU A 292 11.33 0.40 -22.58
N ILE A 293 12.39 -0.28 -22.15
CA ILE A 293 13.69 -0.33 -22.83
C ILE A 293 13.61 -1.04 -24.17
N SER A 294 12.90 -2.18 -24.25
CA SER A 294 12.70 -2.88 -25.52
C SER A 294 11.89 -2.05 -26.53
N LEU A 295 11.08 -1.10 -26.03
CA LEU A 295 10.32 -0.13 -26.82
C LEU A 295 11.08 1.20 -27.06
N GLY A 296 12.38 1.22 -26.80
CA GLY A 296 13.27 2.34 -27.15
C GLY A 296 13.42 3.43 -26.09
N VAL A 297 12.85 3.26 -24.89
CA VAL A 297 13.08 4.20 -23.78
C VAL A 297 14.48 3.98 -23.20
N PRO A 298 15.30 5.04 -23.02
CA PRO A 298 16.62 4.89 -22.41
C PRO A 298 16.55 4.25 -21.01
N ALA A 299 17.43 3.29 -20.73
CA ALA A 299 17.38 2.47 -19.52
C ALA A 299 17.42 3.26 -18.21
N ALA A 300 18.21 4.33 -18.17
CA ALA A 300 18.27 5.24 -17.03
C ALA A 300 16.89 5.88 -16.77
N ILE A 301 16.23 6.37 -17.82
CA ILE A 301 14.93 7.05 -17.74
C ILE A 301 13.82 6.07 -17.36
N ALA A 302 13.77 4.90 -18.02
CA ALA A 302 12.77 3.88 -17.75
C ALA A 302 12.79 3.43 -16.27
N THR A 303 13.98 3.12 -15.75
CA THR A 303 14.17 2.69 -14.35
C THR A 303 13.76 3.80 -13.38
N VAL A 304 14.26 5.01 -13.60
CA VAL A 304 13.99 6.18 -12.76
C VAL A 304 12.50 6.51 -12.70
N VAL A 305 11.83 6.57 -13.86
CA VAL A 305 10.41 6.91 -13.95
C VAL A 305 9.55 5.83 -13.30
N VAL A 306 9.85 4.54 -13.51
CA VAL A 306 9.13 3.45 -12.87
C VAL A 306 9.31 3.50 -11.35
N LEU A 307 10.52 3.72 -10.85
CA LEU A 307 10.74 3.89 -9.42
C LEU A 307 9.97 5.09 -8.85
N ALA A 308 10.02 6.25 -9.52
CA ALA A 308 9.26 7.43 -9.14
C ALA A 308 7.74 7.16 -9.10
N PHE A 309 7.22 6.50 -10.13
CA PHE A 309 5.82 6.12 -10.22
C PHE A 309 5.43 5.17 -9.09
N ARG A 310 6.28 4.20 -8.73
CA ARG A 310 6.06 3.28 -7.61
C ARG A 310 6.16 3.97 -6.25
N GLY A 311 7.04 4.96 -6.12
CA GLY A 311 7.07 5.85 -4.96
C GLY A 311 5.71 6.48 -4.67
N LEU A 312 5.08 7.03 -5.71
CA LEU A 312 3.79 7.71 -5.60
C LEU A 312 2.60 6.75 -5.51
N SER A 313 2.60 5.69 -6.34
CA SER A 313 1.45 4.78 -6.49
C SER A 313 1.43 3.61 -5.49
N PHE A 314 2.56 3.30 -4.85
CA PHE A 314 2.70 2.16 -3.94
C PHE A 314 3.27 2.55 -2.57
N TRP A 315 4.44 3.19 -2.51
CA TRP A 315 5.09 3.48 -1.22
C TRP A 315 4.31 4.51 -0.40
N LEU A 316 3.99 5.66 -1.00
CA LEU A 316 3.23 6.73 -0.37
C LEU A 316 1.87 6.27 0.21
N PRO A 317 0.96 5.63 -0.57
CA PRO A 317 -0.32 5.18 -0.03
C PRO A 317 -0.17 4.09 1.03
N MET A 318 0.88 3.26 0.96
CA MET A 318 1.14 2.23 1.96
C MET A 318 1.48 2.83 3.33
N PHE A 319 2.37 3.85 3.36
CA PHE A 319 2.68 4.57 4.61
C PHE A 319 1.47 5.33 5.16
N ILE A 320 0.71 6.01 4.28
CA ILE A 320 -0.54 6.68 4.68
C ILE A 320 -1.54 5.65 5.23
N GLY A 321 -1.67 4.50 4.57
CA GLY A 321 -2.54 3.40 4.96
C GLY A 321 -2.21 2.83 6.32
N PHE A 322 -0.92 2.66 6.64
CA PHE A 322 -0.46 2.25 7.96
C PHE A 322 -0.92 3.23 9.06
N ILE A 323 -0.72 4.54 8.84
CA ILE A 323 -1.10 5.58 9.81
C ILE A 323 -2.63 5.61 9.99
N LEU A 324 -3.38 5.53 8.88
CA LEU A 324 -4.85 5.59 8.93
C LEU A 324 -5.46 4.32 9.51
N LEU A 325 -4.89 3.14 9.28
CA LEU A 325 -5.34 1.89 9.90
C LEU A 325 -5.32 1.97 11.43
N GLN A 326 -4.32 2.66 12.02
CA GLN A 326 -4.24 2.86 13.47
C GLN A 326 -5.33 3.80 14.02
N ARG A 327 -5.82 4.72 13.18
CA ARG A 327 -6.88 5.67 13.54
C ARG A 327 -8.29 5.10 13.31
N LEU A 328 -8.41 4.13 12.41
CA LEU A 328 -9.66 3.42 12.23
C LEU A 328 -10.01 2.68 13.52
N LYS A 329 -11.18 3.01 14.10
CA LYS A 329 -11.77 2.30 15.25
C LYS A 329 -12.28 0.90 14.85
N SER A 330 -11.58 0.22 13.95
CA SER A 330 -11.84 -1.18 13.61
C SER A 330 -11.39 -2.13 14.75
N PHE A 331 -10.79 -1.60 15.82
CA PHE A 331 -10.42 -2.31 17.04
C PHE A 331 -11.16 -1.76 18.28
N SER A 332 -11.55 -2.65 19.21
CA SER A 332 -12.51 -2.40 20.31
C SER A 332 -12.05 -1.28 21.28
N PRO A 333 -12.93 -0.58 22.03
CA PRO A 333 -12.55 0.41 23.05
C PRO A 333 -11.59 -0.12 24.12
N ALA A 334 -11.70 -1.41 24.49
CA ALA A 334 -10.75 -2.07 25.40
C ALA A 334 -9.35 -2.28 24.78
N GLU A 335 -9.25 -2.26 23.45
CA GLU A 335 -7.99 -2.32 22.71
C GLU A 335 -7.38 -0.92 22.49
N GLN A 336 -8.11 0.19 22.73
CA GLN A 336 -7.56 1.55 22.60
C GLN A 336 -6.63 1.93 23.77
N VAL A 337 -7.00 1.56 25.00
CA VAL A 337 -6.11 1.69 26.19
C VAL A 337 -4.87 0.78 26.03
N GLN A 338 -5.04 -0.38 25.38
CA GLN A 338 -3.95 -1.30 25.08
C GLN A 338 -3.09 -0.87 23.87
N ALA A 339 -3.68 -0.21 22.86
CA ALA A 339 -2.96 0.33 21.70
C ALA A 339 -1.99 1.43 22.13
N ARG A 340 -2.36 2.27 23.12
CA ARG A 340 -1.43 3.22 23.74
C ARG A 340 -0.24 2.49 24.39
N SER A 341 -0.47 1.35 25.07
CA SER A 341 0.60 0.51 25.63
C SER A 341 1.45 -0.23 24.58
N TRP A 342 0.89 -0.48 23.39
CA TRP A 342 1.53 -1.15 22.26
C TRP A 342 2.36 -0.22 21.41
N ASN A 343 1.90 1.01 21.23
CA ASN A 343 2.63 2.07 20.54
C ASN A 343 4.00 2.28 21.19
N VAL A 344 4.11 2.19 22.52
CA VAL A 344 5.39 2.24 23.24
C VAL A 344 6.32 1.08 22.86
N ARG A 345 5.78 -0.11 22.58
CA ARG A 345 6.58 -1.29 22.16
C ARG A 345 7.00 -1.21 20.69
N VAL A 346 6.12 -0.71 19.82
CA VAL A 346 6.46 -0.46 18.42
C VAL A 346 7.52 0.63 18.32
N VAL A 347 7.34 1.71 19.07
CA VAL A 347 8.35 2.77 19.17
C VAL A 347 9.64 2.24 19.80
N ALA A 348 9.59 1.34 20.78
CA ALA A 348 10.78 0.68 21.30
C ALA A 348 11.53 -0.14 20.22
N ILE A 349 10.81 -0.92 19.40
CA ILE A 349 11.41 -1.70 18.31
C ILE A 349 12.02 -0.78 17.27
N LEU A 350 11.32 0.26 16.86
CA LEU A 350 11.83 1.21 15.87
C LEU A 350 12.97 2.06 16.43
N THR A 351 12.95 2.37 17.73
CA THR A 351 14.07 2.99 18.45
C THR A 351 15.28 2.06 18.44
N ALA A 352 15.07 0.75 18.62
CA ALA A 352 16.16 -0.23 18.53
C ALA A 352 16.72 -0.34 17.10
N ILE A 353 15.85 -0.38 16.09
CA ILE A 353 16.24 -0.39 14.67
C ILE A 353 17.01 0.88 14.33
N MET A 354 16.53 2.04 14.77
CA MET A 354 17.26 3.32 14.63
C MET A 354 18.61 3.27 15.32
N GLY A 355 18.68 2.62 16.49
CA GLY A 355 19.94 2.36 17.20
C GLY A 355 20.92 1.54 16.39
N VAL A 356 20.45 0.47 15.73
CA VAL A 356 21.25 -0.35 14.81
C VAL A 356 21.70 0.47 13.59
N ILE A 357 20.79 1.23 12.97
CA ILE A 357 21.09 2.08 11.81
C ILE A 357 22.18 3.10 12.17
N ASN A 358 22.09 3.74 13.35
CA ASN A 358 23.08 4.69 13.82
C ASN A 358 24.46 4.06 14.03
N ILE A 359 24.52 2.83 14.56
CA ILE A 359 25.78 2.09 14.74
C ILE A 359 26.35 1.68 13.39
N LEU A 360 25.53 1.15 12.49
CA LEU A 360 25.95 0.77 11.14
C LEU A 360 26.47 1.99 10.37
N SER A 361 25.73 3.11 10.38
CA SER A 361 26.13 4.38 9.75
C SER A 361 27.37 5.01 10.40
N ALA A 362 27.64 4.74 11.67
CA ALA A 362 28.90 5.16 12.30
C ALA A 362 30.10 4.36 11.80
N VAL A 363 29.91 3.07 11.49
CA VAL A 363 30.95 2.10 11.10
C VAL A 363 31.16 2.04 9.59
N THR A 364 30.12 2.28 8.77
CA THR A 364 30.25 2.44 7.31
C THR A 364 30.59 3.89 6.97
N PRO A 365 31.86 4.23 6.64
CA PRO A 365 32.15 5.56 6.14
C PRO A 365 31.40 5.75 4.82
N SER A 366 30.61 6.82 4.72
CA SER A 366 29.96 7.22 3.48
C SER A 366 31.02 7.32 2.38
N LEU A 367 30.81 6.60 1.27
CA LEU A 367 31.75 6.61 0.14
C LEU A 367 32.02 8.06 -0.30
N ALA A 368 33.29 8.32 -0.58
CA ALA A 368 34.00 9.59 -0.74
C ALA A 368 33.49 10.60 -1.81
N THR A 369 32.23 10.59 -2.22
CA THR A 369 31.71 11.46 -3.29
C THR A 369 31.08 12.78 -2.82
N ARG A 370 30.88 12.99 -1.51
CA ARG A 370 30.32 14.24 -0.94
C ARG A 370 31.34 15.12 -0.20
N MET A 371 32.65 14.84 -0.31
CA MET A 371 33.72 15.64 0.32
C MET A 371 34.12 16.91 -0.46
N ALA A 372 33.57 17.15 -1.65
CA ALA A 372 33.98 18.28 -2.50
C ALA A 372 33.28 19.62 -2.17
N MET A 373 32.21 19.64 -1.35
CA MET A 373 31.50 20.88 -0.99
C MET A 373 31.71 21.39 0.44
N ILE A 374 32.40 20.64 1.31
CA ILE A 374 32.62 21.02 2.72
C ILE A 374 34.12 21.19 3.00
N THR A 375 34.83 21.92 2.14
CA THR A 375 36.21 22.34 2.37
C THR A 375 36.35 23.84 2.60
N HIS A 376 35.25 24.60 2.67
CA HIS A 376 35.34 26.05 2.82
C HIS A 376 34.87 26.67 4.15
N TYR A 377 34.20 25.93 5.06
CA TYR A 377 33.66 26.57 6.27
C TYR A 377 33.64 25.78 7.60
N SER A 378 34.26 24.61 7.77
CA SER A 378 34.35 24.04 9.14
C SER A 378 35.61 23.22 9.48
N PRO A 379 36.12 23.33 10.71
CA PRO A 379 37.41 22.77 11.11
C PRO A 379 37.31 21.28 11.43
N LEU A 380 38.40 20.58 11.14
CA LEU A 380 38.65 19.13 11.28
C LEU A 380 38.36 18.49 12.66
N LEU A 381 37.89 19.25 13.67
CA LEU A 381 37.49 18.74 14.98
C LEU A 381 36.05 18.21 15.06
N VAL A 382 35.12 18.68 14.21
CA VAL A 382 33.70 18.27 14.31
C VAL A 382 33.45 16.91 13.65
N VAL A 383 34.16 16.59 12.56
CA VAL A 383 33.92 15.36 11.78
C VAL A 383 34.30 14.09 12.57
N ARG A 384 35.39 14.07 13.34
CA ARG A 384 35.77 12.90 14.16
C ARG A 384 34.85 12.67 15.36
N GLY A 385 34.30 13.74 15.95
CA GLY A 385 33.35 13.64 17.06
C GLY A 385 31.97 13.10 16.63
N SER A 386 31.54 13.42 15.40
CA SER A 386 30.22 13.02 14.88
C SER A 386 30.04 11.51 14.70
N HIS A 387 31.10 10.76 14.36
CA HIS A 387 31.02 9.30 14.27
C HIS A 387 30.87 8.63 15.64
N LEU A 388 31.63 9.10 16.64
CA LEU A 388 31.55 8.58 18.00
C LEU A 388 30.22 8.93 18.66
N THR A 389 29.71 10.14 18.46
CA THR A 389 28.39 10.54 18.96
C THR A 389 27.26 9.75 18.31
N ALA A 390 27.32 9.46 17.00
CA ALA A 390 26.33 8.62 16.33
C ALA A 390 26.35 7.16 16.83
N ALA A 391 27.54 6.58 17.04
CA ALA A 391 27.67 5.24 17.61
C ALA A 391 27.17 5.16 19.07
N LEU A 392 27.53 6.14 19.89
CA LEU A 392 27.08 6.24 21.29
C LEU A 392 25.58 6.48 21.38
N ALA A 393 25.03 7.35 20.53
CA ALA A 393 23.59 7.57 20.42
C ALA A 393 22.88 6.28 19.97
N GLY A 394 23.42 5.56 18.98
CA GLY A 394 22.86 4.29 18.53
C GLY A 394 22.84 3.21 19.62
N PHE A 395 23.93 3.10 20.39
CA PHE A 395 23.99 2.20 21.53
C PHE A 395 23.03 2.61 22.66
N ALA A 396 22.95 3.92 22.95
CA ALA A 396 21.99 4.45 23.93
C ALA A 396 20.54 4.17 23.51
N LEU A 397 20.19 4.30 22.22
CA LEU A 397 18.85 3.97 21.71
C LEU A 397 18.54 2.47 21.85
N LEU A 398 19.51 1.58 21.65
CA LEU A 398 19.33 0.13 21.89
C LEU A 398 19.03 -0.18 23.36
N VAL A 399 19.77 0.44 24.29
CA VAL A 399 19.55 0.26 25.74
C VAL A 399 18.21 0.86 26.16
N LEU A 400 17.90 2.06 25.66
CA LEU A 400 16.66 2.77 25.98
C LEU A 400 15.43 2.13 25.36
N ALA A 401 15.55 1.42 24.23
CA ALA A 401 14.48 0.60 23.67
C ALA A 401 13.97 -0.45 24.67
N VAL A 402 14.86 -1.06 25.46
CA VAL A 402 14.46 -1.99 26.53
C VAL A 402 13.72 -1.26 27.66
N GLY A 403 14.10 -0.01 27.95
CA GLY A 403 13.44 0.85 28.94
C GLY A 403 12.04 1.31 28.49
N LEU A 404 11.89 1.67 27.22
CA LEU A 404 10.61 1.96 26.57
C LEU A 404 9.71 0.72 26.56
N TRP A 405 10.26 -0.45 26.23
CA TRP A 405 9.52 -1.71 26.27
C TRP A 405 8.90 -2.02 27.63
N ARG A 406 9.54 -1.54 28.72
CA ARG A 406 9.09 -1.67 30.11
C ARG A 406 8.28 -0.47 30.62
N HIS A 407 7.83 0.43 29.73
CA HIS A 407 6.97 1.60 30.03
C HIS A 407 7.56 2.56 31.08
N LYS A 408 8.89 2.70 31.15
CA LYS A 408 9.53 3.63 32.10
C LYS A 408 9.50 5.07 31.60
N HIS A 409 8.96 5.99 32.40
CA HIS A 409 8.88 7.42 32.06
C HIS A 409 10.27 8.07 31.87
N THR A 410 11.26 7.64 32.65
CA THR A 410 12.65 8.10 32.49
C THR A 410 13.28 7.64 31.18
N ALA A 411 12.96 6.44 30.69
CA ALA A 411 13.45 5.94 29.41
C ALA A 411 12.85 6.73 28.24
N TRP A 412 11.57 7.13 28.34
CA TRP A 412 10.90 7.95 27.34
C TRP A 412 11.57 9.33 27.16
N LEU A 413 11.83 10.04 28.26
CA LEU A 413 12.48 11.36 28.22
C LEU A 413 13.91 11.26 27.66
N LEU A 414 14.66 10.24 28.08
CA LEU A 414 16.02 10.00 27.59
C LEU A 414 16.05 9.61 26.11
N THR A 415 15.10 8.79 25.62
CA THR A 415 15.03 8.47 24.18
C THR A 415 14.76 9.70 23.34
N LEU A 416 13.89 10.60 23.80
CA LEU A 416 13.58 11.84 23.08
C LEU A 416 14.83 12.74 22.97
N VAL A 417 15.58 12.88 24.07
CA VAL A 417 16.85 13.62 24.08
C VAL A 417 17.88 12.98 23.14
N VAL A 418 18.04 11.64 23.19
CA VAL A 418 19.01 10.94 22.35
C VAL A 418 18.61 10.97 20.86
N LEU A 419 17.32 10.93 20.53
CA LEU A 419 16.83 11.10 19.16
C LEU A 419 17.11 12.52 18.64
N VAL A 420 16.91 13.56 19.45
CA VAL A 420 17.25 14.94 19.08
C VAL A 420 18.76 15.11 18.87
N ILE A 421 19.58 14.53 19.75
CA ILE A 421 21.04 14.50 19.57
C ILE A 421 21.42 13.74 18.29
N SER A 422 20.75 12.62 17.99
CA SER A 422 20.96 11.86 16.75
C SER A 422 20.60 12.69 15.50
N VAL A 423 19.52 13.46 15.52
CA VAL A 423 19.14 14.37 14.42
C VAL A 423 20.25 15.40 14.20
N ILE A 424 20.71 16.05 15.27
CA ILE A 424 21.77 17.08 15.18
C ILE A 424 23.09 16.46 14.69
N SER A 425 23.48 15.29 15.20
CA SER A 425 24.69 14.59 14.76
C SER A 425 24.65 14.22 13.27
N HIS A 426 23.53 13.74 12.75
CA HIS A 426 23.38 13.40 11.32
C HIS A 426 23.40 14.64 10.41
N LEU A 427 22.82 15.75 10.88
CA LEU A 427 22.90 17.03 10.18
C LEU A 427 24.35 17.59 10.14
N LEU A 428 25.11 17.44 11.23
CA LEU A 428 26.48 17.94 11.34
C LEU A 428 27.54 17.05 10.64
N LYS A 429 27.26 15.75 10.47
CA LYS A 429 28.23 14.76 9.94
C LYS A 429 28.36 14.78 8.42
N GLY A 430 27.33 15.22 7.71
CA GLY A 430 27.37 15.23 6.24
C GLY A 430 26.04 15.56 5.56
N LEU A 431 25.10 16.21 6.28
CA LEU A 431 23.74 16.39 5.82
C LEU A 431 23.07 15.05 5.46
N ASP A 432 23.20 14.07 6.35
CA ASP A 432 22.51 12.79 6.28
C ASP A 432 21.03 13.01 6.65
N PHE A 433 20.31 13.69 5.74
CA PHE A 433 18.91 14.10 5.92
C PHE A 433 17.99 12.90 6.10
N GLU A 434 18.34 11.74 5.57
CA GLU A 434 17.57 10.50 5.66
C GLU A 434 17.46 10.01 7.11
N GLU A 435 18.60 9.84 7.78
CA GLU A 435 18.67 9.42 9.17
C GLU A 435 18.13 10.51 10.11
N ALA A 436 18.33 11.79 9.76
CA ALA A 436 17.75 12.91 10.50
C ALA A 436 16.22 12.94 10.42
N ILE A 437 15.61 12.68 9.25
CA ILE A 437 14.15 12.63 9.08
C ILE A 437 13.56 11.42 9.80
N LEU A 438 14.21 10.26 9.74
CA LEU A 438 13.78 9.06 10.46
C LEU A 438 13.83 9.27 11.97
N ALA A 439 14.92 9.83 12.50
CA ALA A 439 15.07 10.16 13.91
C ALA A 439 14.05 11.23 14.36
N ALA A 440 13.82 12.27 13.54
CA ALA A 440 12.83 13.31 13.81
C ALA A 440 11.39 12.77 13.78
N GLY A 441 11.05 11.92 12.81
CA GLY A 441 9.76 11.24 12.73
C GLY A 441 9.51 10.34 13.95
N LEU A 442 10.53 9.61 14.40
CA LEU A 442 10.48 8.82 15.64
C LEU A 442 10.32 9.70 16.87
N ALA A 443 11.01 10.84 16.94
CA ALA A 443 10.90 11.78 18.05
C ALA A 443 9.50 12.42 18.14
N ILE A 444 8.94 12.85 17.00
CA ILE A 444 7.59 13.41 16.92
C ILE A 444 6.55 12.35 17.30
N TRP A 445 6.72 11.11 16.83
CA TRP A 445 5.82 10.02 17.18
C TRP A 445 5.90 9.66 18.67
N LEU A 446 7.11 9.60 19.24
CA LEU A 446 7.31 9.35 20.67
C LEU A 446 6.76 10.50 21.53
N PHE A 447 6.85 11.75 21.06
CA PHE A 447 6.24 12.92 21.69
C PHE A 447 4.71 12.85 21.69
N ALA A 448 4.10 12.55 20.55
CA ALA A 448 2.65 12.44 20.39
C ALA A 448 2.01 11.29 21.21
N LEU A 449 2.82 10.33 21.68
CA LEU A 449 2.37 9.25 22.57
C LEU A 449 2.46 9.60 24.05
N GLY A 450 3.36 10.53 24.42
CA GLY A 450 3.60 10.95 25.79
C GLY A 450 2.73 12.12 26.26
N SER A 451 2.27 12.99 25.34
CA SER A 451 1.11 13.88 25.55
C SER A 451 -0.20 13.08 25.57
#